data_AF-Q08SP5-F1
#
_entry.id   AF-Q08SP5-F1
#
_cell.length_a   1.000
_cell.length_b   1.000
_cell.length_c   1.000
_cell.angle_alpha   90.00
_cell.angle_beta   90.00
_cell.angle_gamma   90.00
#
_symmetry.space_group_name_H-M   'P 1'
#
loop_
_entity.id
_entity.type
_entity.pdbx_description
1 polymer ?
#
loop_
_entity_poly.entity_id
_entity_poly.type
_entity_poly.pdbx_seq_one_letter_code
_entity_poly.pdbx_strand_id
1 'polypeptide(L)'
;MAKTNSSIENRVYLFESLASSYVAAASAQLGSEDPAAREQVRRALAELAYVSCAVADTGHLSAEQVRERVLGRPEPQAVPKGRGRR
;
A
#
# COMPACT_ATOMS: atom_id res chain seq x y z
N MET A 1 -4.43 27.37 -8.00
CA MET A 1 -4.91 25.97 -8.14
C MET A 1 -3.74 25.11 -8.58
N ALA A 2 -3.01 24.51 -7.64
CA ALA A 2 -1.89 23.62 -7.96
C ALA A 2 -1.60 22.83 -6.68
N LYS A 3 -1.62 21.49 -6.75
CA LYS A 3 -0.90 20.52 -5.87
C LYS A 3 -1.48 19.10 -5.82
N THR A 4 -2.49 18.74 -6.61
CA THR A 4 -3.01 17.36 -6.62
C THR A 4 -2.31 16.43 -7.63
N ASN A 5 -1.75 16.96 -8.72
CA ASN A 5 -1.10 16.15 -9.77
C ASN A 5 0.24 15.53 -9.33
N SER A 6 1.03 16.21 -8.49
CA SER A 6 2.31 15.68 -7.97
C SER A 6 2.14 14.41 -7.14
N SER A 7 0.96 14.22 -6.56
CA SER A 7 0.68 13.09 -5.71
C SER A 7 0.37 11.84 -6.54
N ILE A 8 -0.38 11.90 -7.65
CA ILE A 8 -0.72 10.68 -8.42
C ILE A 8 0.48 10.15 -9.20
N GLU A 9 1.29 11.03 -9.80
CA GLU A 9 2.47 10.61 -10.58
C GLU A 9 3.49 9.88 -9.69
N ASN A 10 3.81 10.42 -8.50
CA ASN A 10 4.70 9.73 -7.55
C ASN A 10 4.17 8.36 -7.11
N ARG A 11 2.84 8.18 -7.07
CA ARG A 11 2.19 6.92 -6.69
C ARG A 11 2.37 5.84 -7.75
N VAL A 12 2.19 6.23 -9.01
CA VAL A 12 2.37 5.33 -10.16
C VAL A 12 3.84 4.93 -10.27
N TYR A 13 4.78 5.87 -10.16
CA TYR A 13 6.21 5.55 -10.25
C TYR A 13 6.71 4.64 -9.12
N LEU A 14 6.24 4.85 -7.88
CA LEU A 14 6.65 4.01 -6.74
C LEU A 14 6.11 2.58 -6.90
N PHE A 15 4.83 2.45 -7.27
CA PHE A 15 4.24 1.13 -7.52
C PHE A 15 4.91 0.43 -8.70
N GLU A 16 5.08 1.12 -9.83
CA GLU A 16 5.71 0.57 -11.03
C GLU A 16 7.13 0.06 -10.74
N SER A 17 7.92 0.81 -9.96
CA SER A 17 9.28 0.43 -9.58
C SER A 17 9.30 -0.80 -8.67
N LEU A 18 8.42 -0.83 -7.66
CA LEU A 18 8.32 -1.95 -6.72
C LEU A 18 7.74 -3.21 -7.37
N ALA A 19 6.71 -3.07 -8.20
CA ALA A 19 6.08 -4.16 -8.94
C ALA A 19 7.05 -4.74 -9.96
N SER A 20 7.75 -3.90 -10.73
CA SER A 20 8.77 -4.35 -11.68
C SER A 20 9.89 -5.13 -10.98
N SER A 21 10.36 -4.62 -9.83
CA SER A 21 11.40 -5.29 -9.04
C SER A 21 10.92 -6.65 -8.51
N TYR A 22 9.69 -6.72 -8.02
CA TYR A 22 9.11 -7.94 -7.49
C TYR A 22 8.87 -9.00 -8.58
N VAL A 23 8.31 -8.59 -9.72
CA VAL A 23 8.06 -9.48 -10.87
C VAL A 23 9.37 -10.04 -11.42
N ALA A 24 10.43 -9.22 -11.51
CA ALA A 24 11.76 -9.68 -11.93
C ALA A 24 12.30 -10.75 -10.97
N ALA A 25 12.20 -10.51 -9.66
CA ALA A 25 12.68 -11.43 -8.63
C ALA A 25 11.85 -12.74 -8.55
N ALA A 26 10.55 -12.68 -8.83
CA ALA A 26 9.64 -13.82 -8.74
C ALA A 26 9.37 -14.52 -10.08
N SER A 27 10.08 -14.14 -11.15
CA SER A 27 9.86 -14.62 -12.53
C SER A 27 9.90 -16.15 -12.65
N ALA A 28 10.84 -16.81 -11.97
CA ALA A 28 10.95 -18.27 -11.95
C ALA A 28 9.74 -18.96 -11.28
N GLN A 29 9.20 -18.37 -10.21
CA GLN A 29 8.04 -18.92 -9.50
C GLN A 29 6.73 -18.65 -10.24
N LEU A 30 6.63 -17.52 -10.97
CA LEU A 30 5.51 -17.24 -11.86
C LEU A 30 5.43 -18.23 -13.03
N GLY A 31 6.58 -18.66 -13.55
CA GLY A 31 6.70 -19.68 -14.59
C GLY A 31 6.74 -21.13 -14.06
N SER A 32 6.59 -21.34 -12.76
CA SER A 32 6.61 -22.68 -12.16
C SER A 32 5.45 -23.53 -12.68
N GLU A 33 5.66 -24.83 -12.87
CA GLU A 33 4.61 -25.81 -13.16
C GLU A 33 3.67 -26.01 -11.95
N ASP A 34 4.15 -25.73 -10.73
CA ASP A 34 3.34 -25.82 -9.51
C ASP A 34 2.32 -24.66 -9.43
N PRO A 35 1.00 -24.95 -9.48
CA PRO A 35 -0.03 -23.93 -9.33
C PRO A 35 0.00 -23.22 -7.98
N ALA A 36 0.43 -23.88 -6.90
CA ALA A 36 0.49 -23.27 -5.58
C ALA A 36 1.59 -22.19 -5.51
N ALA A 37 2.77 -22.48 -6.05
CA ALA A 37 3.85 -21.50 -6.21
C ALA A 37 3.41 -20.27 -7.02
N ARG A 38 2.69 -20.46 -8.14
CA ARG A 38 2.18 -19.34 -8.94
C ARG A 38 1.18 -18.49 -8.16
N GLU A 39 0.25 -19.13 -7.45
CA GLU A 39 -0.78 -18.45 -6.66
C GLU A 39 -0.16 -17.65 -5.50
N GLN A 40 0.86 -18.18 -4.84
CA GLN A 40 1.58 -17.48 -3.77
C GLN A 40 2.18 -16.17 -4.27
N VAL A 41 2.83 -16.17 -5.45
CA VAL A 41 3.41 -14.96 -6.03
C VAL A 41 2.33 -13.96 -6.44
N ARG A 42 1.22 -14.43 -7.03
CA ARG A 42 0.09 -13.55 -7.40
C ARG A 42 -0.52 -12.85 -6.19
N ARG A 43 -0.67 -13.55 -5.07
CA ARG A 43 -1.15 -12.97 -3.81
C ARG A 43 -0.22 -11.89 -3.29
N ALA A 44 1.08 -12.17 -3.25
CA ALA A 44 2.07 -11.18 -2.82
C ALA A 44 2.10 -9.94 -3.75
N LEU A 45 1.88 -10.12 -5.06
CA LEU A 45 1.73 -8.99 -5.99
C LEU A 45 0.48 -8.15 -5.67
N ALA A 46 -0.64 -8.79 -5.32
CA ALA A 46 -1.87 -8.10 -4.92
C ALA A 46 -1.67 -7.31 -3.61
N GLU A 47 -0.95 -7.88 -2.64
CA GLU A 47 -0.57 -7.18 -1.40
C GLU A 47 0.33 -5.97 -1.69
N LEU A 48 1.31 -6.11 -2.59
CA LEU A 48 2.16 -4.99 -3.01
C LEU A 48 1.36 -3.87 -3.67
N ALA A 49 0.35 -4.20 -4.49
CA ALA A 49 -0.57 -3.22 -5.06
C ALA A 49 -1.37 -2.50 -3.96
N TYR A 50 -1.90 -3.25 -2.98
CA TYR A 50 -2.62 -2.68 -1.85
C TYR A 50 -1.74 -1.73 -1.02
N VAL A 51 -0.54 -2.17 -0.62
CA VAL A 51 0.42 -1.35 0.15
C VAL A 51 0.80 -0.11 -0.64
N SER A 52 1.02 -0.24 -1.95
CA SER A 52 1.38 0.91 -2.79
C SER A 52 0.26 1.94 -2.83
N CYS A 53 -1.00 1.52 -2.95
CA CYS A 53 -2.18 2.40 -2.82
C CYS A 53 -2.33 3.01 -1.42
N ALA A 54 -2.03 2.26 -0.36
CA ALA A 54 -2.08 2.78 1.00
C ALA A 54 -1.00 3.85 1.26
N VAL A 55 0.26 3.59 0.88
CA VAL A 55 1.38 4.53 0.97
C VAL A 55 1.10 5.78 0.14
N ALA A 56 0.59 5.55 -1.06
CA ALA A 56 0.10 6.56 -1.99
C ALA A 56 -0.88 7.54 -1.34
N ASP A 57 -1.97 7.02 -0.79
CA ASP A 57 -3.05 7.81 -0.21
C ASP A 57 -2.62 8.49 1.10
N THR A 58 -1.56 8.01 1.71
CA THR A 58 -0.98 8.53 2.95
C THR A 58 0.27 9.38 2.75
N GLY A 59 0.52 9.91 1.54
CA GLY A 59 1.69 10.76 1.24
C GLY A 59 1.81 12.06 2.07
N HIS A 60 0.83 12.35 2.92
CA HIS A 60 0.82 13.46 3.89
C HIS A 60 1.15 13.02 5.33
N LEU A 61 1.33 11.72 5.58
CA LEU A 61 1.61 11.13 6.87
C LEU A 61 3.10 10.83 7.05
N SER A 62 3.55 10.68 8.30
CA SER A 62 4.88 10.16 8.59
C SER A 62 4.96 8.66 8.28
N ALA A 63 6.18 8.16 8.00
CA ALA A 63 6.40 6.74 7.68
C ALA A 63 5.86 5.78 8.76
N GLU A 64 5.91 6.17 10.03
CA GLU A 64 5.36 5.40 11.16
C GLU A 64 3.83 5.29 11.08
N GLN A 65 3.14 6.37 10.74
CA GLN A 65 1.69 6.39 10.58
C GLN A 65 1.21 5.59 9.36
N VAL A 66 2.00 5.60 8.28
CA VAL A 66 1.75 4.75 7.10
C VAL A 66 1.89 3.27 7.48
N ARG A 67 2.96 2.91 8.19
CA ARG A 67 3.20 1.54 8.67
C ARG A 67 2.05 1.03 9.53
N GLU A 68 1.55 1.83 10.48
CA GLU A 68 0.45 1.42 11.35
C GLU A 68 -0.86 1.19 10.58
N ARG A 69 -1.15 2.01 9.56
CA ARG A 69 -2.31 1.81 8.65
C ARG A 69 -2.19 0.55 7.81
N VAL A 70 -1.02 0.29 7.21
CA VAL A 70 -0.77 -0.92 6.39
C VAL A 70 -0.88 -2.19 7.22
N LEU A 71 -0.39 -2.17 8.46
CA LEU A 71 -0.42 -3.33 9.35
C LEU A 71 -1.76 -3.49 10.09
N GLY A 72 -2.76 -2.65 9.80
CA GLY A 72 -4.11 -2.76 10.35
C GLY A 72 -4.20 -2.55 11.86
N ARG A 73 -3.26 -1.84 12.49
CA ARG A 73 -3.43 -1.44 13.88
C ARG A 73 -4.48 -0.32 13.91
N PRO A 74 -5.63 -0.52 14.58
CA PRO A 74 -6.66 0.51 14.61
C PRO A 74 -6.07 1.76 15.26
N GLU A 75 -6.13 2.90 14.56
CA GLU A 75 -5.97 4.18 15.25
C GLU A 75 -6.98 4.19 16.40
N PRO A 76 -6.58 4.60 17.62
CA PRO A 76 -7.55 4.80 18.70
C PRO A 76 -8.63 5.72 18.15
N GLN A 77 -9.86 5.21 18.04
CA GLN A 77 -10.99 6.00 17.55
C GLN A 77 -10.98 7.33 18.29
N ALA A 78 -10.90 8.44 17.55
CA ALA A 78 -11.00 9.75 18.14
C ALA A 78 -12.32 9.79 18.90
N VAL A 79 -12.24 9.76 20.23
CA VAL A 79 -13.40 9.80 21.11
C VAL A 79 -14.18 11.04 20.70
N PRO A 80 -15.45 10.91 20.25
CA PRO A 80 -16.22 12.08 19.89
C PRO A 80 -16.25 12.96 21.13
N LYS A 81 -15.68 14.18 21.02
CA LYS A 81 -15.74 15.17 22.09
C LYS A 81 -17.21 15.30 22.46
N GLY A 82 -17.56 14.72 23.61
CA GLY A 82 -18.90 14.81 24.15
C GLY A 82 -19.30 16.27 24.11
N ARG A 83 -20.42 16.56 23.48
CA ARG A 83 -21.10 17.85 23.67
C ARG A 83 -21.52 17.90 25.13
N GLY A 84 -20.58 18.31 25.96
CA GLY A 84 -20.82 18.70 27.33
C GLY A 84 -21.56 20.02 27.33
N ARG A 85 -22.81 19.95 27.79
CA ARG A 85 -23.56 20.95 28.56
C ARG A 85 -23.57 22.40 28.05
N ARG A 86 -24.75 22.88 27.68
CA ARG A 86 -25.59 23.71 28.56
C ARG A 86 -27.02 23.74 28.06
#